data_AF-A0A1I3CF81-F1
#
_entry.id   AF-A0A1I3CF81-F1
#
_cell.length_a   1.000
_cell.length_b   1.000
_cell.length_c   1.000
_cell.angle_alpha   90.00
_cell.angle_beta   90.00
_cell.angle_gamma   90.00
#
_symmetry.space_group_name_H-M   'P 1'
#
loop_
_entity.id
_entity.type
_entity.pdbx_description
1 polymer ?
#
loop_
_entity_poly.entity_id
_entity_poly.type
_entity_poly.pdbx_seq_one_letter_code
_entity_poly.pdbx_strand_id
1 'polypeptide(L)' 'MCGFDRTYISGIERGVRNPSLSAIEALAMALSVTVAELFSGL' A
#
# COMPACT_ATOMS: atom_id res chain seq x y z
N MET A 1 -6.32 2.40 10.18
CA MET A 1 -6.16 0.96 9.90
C MET A 1 -6.59 0.72 8.45
N CYS A 2 -5.77 0.09 7.61
CA CYS A 2 -6.02 -0.05 6.16
C CYS A 2 -6.93 -1.24 5.76
N GLY A 3 -7.33 -2.10 6.71
CA GLY A 3 -8.25 -3.21 6.44
C GLY A 3 -7.64 -4.41 5.71
N PHE A 4 -6.31 -4.45 5.54
CA PHE A 4 -5.61 -5.56 4.90
C PHE A 4 -5.08 -6.57 5.92
N ASP A 5 -5.12 -7.86 5.56
CA ASP A 5 -4.48 -8.90 6.35
C ASP A 5 -2.96 -8.85 6.17
N ARG A 6 -2.24 -9.42 7.14
CA ARG A 6 -0.77 -9.46 7.11
C ARG A 6 -0.22 -10.16 5.87
N THR A 7 -0.93 -11.14 5.30
CA THR A 7 -0.49 -11.91 4.13
C THR A 7 -0.51 -11.05 2.88
N TYR A 8 -1.55 -10.22 2.72
CA TYR A 8 -1.66 -9.26 1.65
C TYR A 8 -0.56 -8.20 1.73
N ILE A 9 -0.33 -7.62 2.92
CA ILE A 9 0.75 -6.66 3.16
C ILE A 9 2.12 -7.27 2.82
N SER A 10 2.43 -8.46 3.37
CA SER A 10 3.68 -9.16 3.07
C SER A 10 3.86 -9.45 1.58
N GLY A 11 2.76 -9.73 0.86
CA GLY A 11 2.79 -9.92 -0.59
C GLY A 11 3.14 -8.64 -1.36
N ILE A 12 2.67 -7.48 -0.91
CA ILE A 12 3.02 -6.17 -1.49
C ILE A 12 4.51 -5.88 -1.27
N GLU A 13 5.01 -6.03 -0.04
CA GLU A 13 6.41 -5.76 0.30
C GLU A 13 7.41 -6.62 -0.50
N ARG A 14 7.01 -7.86 -0.85
CA ARG A 14 7.80 -8.79 -1.65
C ARG A 14 7.65 -8.58 -3.16
N GLY A 15 6.80 -7.65 -3.60
CA GLY A 15 6.52 -7.41 -5.02
C GLY A 15 5.75 -8.55 -5.73
N VAL A 16 5.08 -9.43 -4.97
CA VAL A 16 4.31 -10.57 -5.54
C VAL A 16 2.81 -10.27 -5.67
N ARG A 17 2.42 -9.00 -5.45
CA ARG A 17 1.05 -8.50 -5.58
C ARG A 17 1.00 -7.26 -6.47
N ASN A 18 -0.10 -7.12 -7.19
CA ASN A 18 -0.46 -5.90 -7.92
C ASN A 18 -1.69 -5.27 -7.22
N PRO A 19 -1.49 -4.36 -6.24
CA PRO A 19 -2.60 -3.73 -5.52
C PRO A 19 -3.45 -2.83 -6.44
N SER A 20 -4.75 -2.76 -6.19
CA SER A 20 -5.63 -1.81 -6.87
C SER A 20 -5.33 -0.37 -6.42
N LEU A 21 -5.80 0.62 -7.20
CA LEU A 21 -5.68 2.03 -6.82
C LEU A 21 -6.34 2.31 -5.46
N SER A 22 -7.51 1.73 -5.20
CA SER A 22 -8.18 1.83 -3.89
C SER A 22 -7.35 1.25 -2.74
N ALA A 23 -6.56 0.19 -2.99
CA ALA A 23 -5.70 -0.38 -1.97
C ALA A 23 -4.48 0.51 -1.70
N ILE A 24 -3.92 1.10 -2.75
CA ILE A 24 -2.85 2.10 -2.64
C ILE A 24 -3.33 3.32 -1.85
N GLU A 25 -4.53 3.83 -2.12
CA GLU A 25 -5.13 4.94 -1.37
C GLU A 25 -5.33 4.60 0.11
N ALA A 26 -5.86 3.40 0.41
CA ALA A 26 -6.04 2.93 1.77
C ALA A 26 -4.71 2.78 2.53
N LEU A 27 -3.64 2.35 1.85
CA LEU A 27 -2.29 2.28 2.41
C LEU A 27 -1.73 3.67 2.70
N ALA A 28 -1.77 4.59 1.74
CA ALA A 28 -1.31 5.97 1.90
C ALA A 28 -2.01 6.65 3.07
N MET A 29 -3.34 6.54 3.14
CA MET A 29 -4.16 7.06 4.25
C MET A 29 -3.76 6.44 5.59
N ALA A 30 -3.55 5.13 5.66
CA ALA A 30 -3.17 4.46 6.90
C ALA A 30 -1.75 4.82 7.37
N LEU A 31 -0.86 5.19 6.46
CA LEU A 31 0.51 5.65 6.74
C LEU A 31 0.59 7.16 6.97
N SER A 32 -0.51 7.90 6.83
CA SER A 32 -0.56 9.37 6.90
C SER A 32 0.36 10.07 5.89
N VAL A 33 0.45 9.51 4.68
CA VAL A 33 1.21 10.09 3.55
C VAL A 33 0.30 10.26 2.34
N THR A 34 0.72 11.07 1.38
CA THR A 34 0.07 11.15 0.07
C THR A 34 0.44 9.93 -0.79
N VAL A 35 -0.39 9.65 -1.81
CA VAL A 35 -0.06 8.62 -2.80
C VAL A 35 1.26 8.94 -3.53
N ALA A 36 1.54 10.21 -3.79
CA ALA A 36 2.80 10.63 -4.41
C ALA A 36 4.02 10.29 -3.55
N GLU A 37 3.96 10.58 -2.24
CA GLU A 37 5.02 10.24 -1.29
C GLU A 37 5.20 8.74 -1.13
N LEU A 38 4.11 7.95 -1.19
CA LEU A 38 4.17 6.49 -1.14
C LEU A 38 4.99 5.88 -2.29
N PHE A 39 5.06 6.56 -3.43
CA PHE A 39 5.86 6.17 -4.60
C PHE A 39 7.15 7.00 -4.76
N SER A 40 7.51 7.81 -3.75
CA SER A 40 8.76 8.56 -3.78
C SER A 40 9.94 7.60 -3.76
N GLY A 41 10.79 7.66 -4.79
CA GLY A 41 11.97 6.79 -4.94
C GLY A 41 11.79 5.61 -5.89
N LEU A 42 10.63 5.51 -6.56
CA LEU A 42 10.54 4.79 -7.84
C LEU A 42 11.22 5.57 -8.97
#